data_AF-A0A3V9S7T3-F1
#
_entry.id   AF-A0A3V9S7T3-F1
#
_cell.length_a   1.000
_cell.length_b   1.000
_cell.length_c   1.000
_cell.angle_alpha   90.00
_cell.angle_beta   90.00
_cell.angle_gamma   90.00
#
_symmetry.space_group_name_H-M   'P 1'
#
loop_
_entity.id
_entity.type
_entity.pdbx_description
1 polymer ?
#
loop_
_entity_poly.entity_id
_entity_poly.type
_entity_poly.pdbx_seq_one_letter_code
_entity_poly.pdbx_strand_id
1 'polypeptide(L)'
;MNTFQSPRVIRTEEQYHQYLSEVERLLSLDLAPGSEESERLELLTVLIEDYENSNYAITPVNPLDAVKFRMEEKGLRQVDLAPYFGTKSRVSEVLSGKRPLTVAMIKALSVGLGIAPQTLLGLETEAEYTVNTTENEVNWSKFPIKEMISRGWIDSVISKGKKSAEEQVKSFIQQLGGNSVAASFKRTLSGDAYSPSTQYKLYAWIARVIQRSREKENIGDYKDNFINKDFLKELAQLSWSEYGPLLAVEFLEKHGICVVIEPALTGTSVDGAALKDNSGRPIIALSLRLDRLDNFWFTLLHEVVHIWKHVGSNNTFVDDLESPRDSKDKIEAEANRIARDTLIPRVVWKRSEAYLNPTSANIDKLSRELKIHPAIIAGRIRRESGKYNQFSDLIGQGEVRKHFPNQNW
;
A
#
# COMPACT_ATOMS: atom_id res chain seq x y z
N MET A 1 40.10 38.99 -1.08
CA MET A 1 39.63 38.52 -2.40
C MET A 1 39.79 37.00 -2.44
N ASN A 2 38.75 36.25 -2.10
CA ASN A 2 38.70 34.82 -2.38
C ASN A 2 37.76 34.64 -3.56
N THR A 3 38.34 34.38 -4.72
CA THR A 3 37.63 33.99 -5.94
C THR A 3 36.88 32.69 -5.67
N PHE A 4 35.56 32.74 -5.61
CA PHE A 4 34.75 31.53 -5.68
C PHE A 4 34.95 30.90 -7.06
N GLN A 5 35.81 29.89 -7.15
CA GLN A 5 35.79 29.00 -8.30
C GLN A 5 34.43 28.32 -8.34
N SER A 6 33.80 28.34 -9.51
CA SER A 6 32.58 27.57 -9.77
C SER A 6 32.85 26.10 -9.41
N PRO A 7 31.96 25.44 -8.65
CA PRO A 7 32.11 24.02 -8.32
C PRO A 7 32.26 23.20 -9.58
N ARG A 8 33.14 22.20 -9.56
CA ARG A 8 33.38 21.28 -10.67
C ARG A 8 33.15 19.87 -10.17
N VAL A 9 32.88 18.95 -11.11
CA VAL A 9 32.77 17.52 -10.81
C VAL A 9 33.99 17.05 -10.02
N ILE A 10 33.74 16.31 -8.93
CA ILE A 10 34.75 15.79 -8.04
C ILE A 10 35.50 14.66 -8.75
N ARG A 11 36.82 14.78 -8.85
CA ARG A 11 37.68 13.78 -9.51
C ARG A 11 38.79 13.24 -8.61
N THR A 12 38.97 13.84 -7.43
CA THR A 12 39.97 13.41 -6.44
C THR A 12 39.39 13.44 -5.03
N GLU A 13 39.96 12.64 -4.14
CA GLU A 13 39.54 12.53 -2.74
C GLU A 13 39.77 13.86 -1.98
N GLU A 14 40.78 14.63 -2.36
CA GLU A 14 41.00 15.96 -1.78
C GLU A 14 39.89 16.95 -2.14
N GLN A 15 39.35 16.89 -3.37
CA GLN A 15 38.21 17.71 -3.78
C GLN A 15 36.94 17.29 -3.04
N TYR A 16 36.75 15.99 -2.83
CA TYR A 16 35.66 15.43 -2.04
C TYR A 16 35.67 15.97 -0.61
N HIS A 17 36.79 15.86 0.10
CA HIS A 17 36.90 16.39 1.47
C HIS A 17 36.76 17.91 1.54
N GLN A 18 37.28 18.65 0.55
CA GLN A 18 37.08 20.10 0.47
C GLN A 18 35.61 20.47 0.36
N TYR A 19 34.84 19.75 -0.45
CA TYR A 19 33.41 20.01 -0.65
C TYR A 19 32.60 19.57 0.56
N LEU A 20 32.97 18.45 1.19
CA LEU A 20 32.34 17.97 2.43
C LEU A 20 32.48 18.99 3.57
N SER A 21 33.69 19.51 3.80
CA SER A 21 33.93 20.55 4.82
C SER A 21 33.21 21.86 4.51
N GLU A 22 33.04 22.20 3.23
CA GLU A 22 32.28 23.39 2.83
C GLU A 22 30.77 23.20 3.04
N VAL A 23 30.23 22.01 2.75
CA VAL A 23 28.84 21.65 3.05
C VAL A 23 28.57 21.70 4.57
N GLU A 24 29.46 21.13 5.39
CA GLU A 24 29.36 21.23 6.85
C GLU A 24 29.35 22.68 7.34
N ARG A 25 30.23 23.52 6.78
CA ARG A 25 30.25 24.96 7.08
C ARG A 25 28.94 25.64 6.68
N LEU A 26 28.41 25.37 5.49
CA LEU A 26 27.16 25.95 4.98
C LEU A 26 25.94 25.52 5.79
N LEU A 27 25.86 24.25 6.20
CA LEU A 27 24.78 23.72 7.06
C LEU A 27 24.78 24.33 8.48
N SER A 28 25.92 24.84 8.94
CA SER A 28 26.01 25.54 10.23
C SER A 28 25.52 27.00 10.20
N LEU A 29 25.17 27.51 9.02
CA LEU A 29 24.65 28.86 8.81
C LEU A 29 23.12 28.84 8.64
N ASP A 30 22.46 29.93 9.03
CA ASP A 30 21.05 30.13 8.75
C ASP A 30 20.88 30.70 7.33
N LEU A 31 20.72 29.81 6.34
CA LEU A 31 20.69 30.16 4.92
C LEU A 31 19.28 30.58 4.47
N ALA A 32 19.18 31.74 3.80
CA ALA A 32 17.94 32.16 3.18
C ALA A 32 17.67 31.32 1.91
N PRO A 33 16.44 30.82 1.69
CA PRO A 33 16.09 30.08 0.48
C PRO A 33 16.38 30.89 -0.78
N GLY A 34 17.12 30.31 -1.73
CA GLY A 34 17.51 30.97 -2.97
C GLY A 34 18.65 32.00 -2.83
N SER A 35 19.36 32.02 -1.70
CA SER A 35 20.64 32.75 -1.62
C SER A 35 21.73 32.00 -2.38
N GLU A 36 22.80 32.71 -2.76
CA GLU A 36 23.95 32.12 -3.46
C GLU A 36 24.58 30.96 -2.64
N GLU A 37 24.57 31.08 -1.31
CA GLU A 37 25.03 30.04 -0.39
C GLU A 37 24.09 28.83 -0.32
N SER A 38 22.77 29.03 -0.43
CA SER A 38 21.78 27.94 -0.49
C SER A 38 21.90 27.17 -1.81
N GLU A 39 22.02 27.88 -2.94
CA GLU A 39 22.23 27.26 -4.26
C GLU A 39 23.58 26.52 -4.31
N ARG A 40 24.61 27.08 -3.67
CA ARG A 40 25.92 26.44 -3.55
C ARG A 40 25.86 25.17 -2.69
N LEU A 41 25.12 25.18 -1.59
CA LEU A 41 24.91 23.99 -0.76
C LEU A 41 24.24 22.88 -1.58
N GLU A 42 23.15 23.18 -2.28
CA GLU A 42 22.45 22.21 -3.15
C GLU A 42 23.39 21.62 -4.22
N LEU A 43 24.15 22.48 -4.90
CA LEU A 43 25.09 22.05 -5.94
C LEU A 43 26.20 21.16 -5.37
N LEU A 44 26.79 21.52 -4.22
CA LEU A 44 27.84 20.72 -3.60
C LEU A 44 27.31 19.36 -3.12
N THR A 45 26.08 19.31 -2.58
CA THR A 45 25.43 18.05 -2.17
C THR A 45 25.28 17.08 -3.35
N VAL A 46 24.81 17.57 -4.50
CA VAL A 46 24.68 16.72 -5.71
C VAL A 46 26.03 16.19 -6.18
N LEU A 47 27.07 17.03 -6.16
CA LEU A 47 28.42 16.63 -6.59
C LEU A 47 29.06 15.60 -5.64
N ILE A 48 28.81 15.74 -4.34
CA ILE A 48 29.26 14.80 -3.32
C ILE A 48 28.53 13.46 -3.48
N GLU A 49 27.21 13.47 -3.66
CA GLU A 49 26.41 12.26 -3.86
C GLU A 49 26.84 11.48 -5.11
N ASP A 50 27.07 12.16 -6.23
CA ASP A 50 27.59 11.55 -7.47
C ASP A 50 28.97 10.89 -7.27
N TYR A 51 29.86 11.55 -6.53
CA TYR A 51 31.18 11.02 -6.20
C TYR A 51 31.12 9.84 -5.23
N GLU A 52 30.31 9.93 -4.17
CA GLU A 52 30.15 8.86 -3.17
C GLU A 52 29.56 7.60 -3.80
N ASN A 53 28.51 7.74 -4.61
CA ASN A 53 27.91 6.64 -5.36
C ASN A 53 28.92 5.92 -6.28
N SER A 54 29.91 6.66 -6.79
CA SER A 54 30.93 6.13 -7.70
C SER A 54 32.16 5.55 -6.98
N ASN A 55 32.48 6.01 -5.75
CA ASN A 55 33.76 5.72 -5.10
C ASN A 55 33.65 4.99 -3.74
N TYR A 56 32.53 5.13 -3.03
CA TYR A 56 32.28 4.44 -1.77
C TYR A 56 31.11 3.47 -1.95
N ALA A 57 31.42 2.18 -2.07
CA ALA A 57 30.41 1.15 -2.06
C ALA A 57 29.60 1.23 -0.75
N ILE A 58 28.28 1.42 -0.85
CA ILE A 58 27.38 1.37 0.31
C ILE A 58 27.48 -0.03 0.89
N THR A 59 28.09 -0.16 2.07
CA THR A 59 28.33 -1.47 2.67
C THR A 59 26.98 -2.11 3.02
N PRO A 60 26.70 -3.37 2.62
CA PRO A 60 25.43 -4.02 2.93
C PRO A 60 25.16 -4.02 4.44
N VAL A 61 23.95 -3.61 4.83
CA VAL A 61 23.51 -3.68 6.23
C VAL A 61 23.56 -5.13 6.67
N ASN A 62 24.44 -5.44 7.62
CA ASN A 62 24.55 -6.78 8.16
C ASN A 62 23.20 -7.19 8.77
N PRO A 63 22.59 -8.33 8.36
CA PRO A 63 21.33 -8.83 8.88
C PRO A 63 21.25 -8.88 10.41
N LEU A 64 22.39 -9.16 11.07
CA LEU A 64 22.46 -9.24 12.52
C LEU A 64 22.38 -7.86 13.18
N ASP A 65 22.87 -6.82 12.52
CA ASP A 65 22.80 -5.45 13.03
C ASP A 65 21.38 -4.89 12.88
N ALA A 66 20.66 -5.26 11.82
CA ALA A 66 19.23 -4.98 11.70
C ALA A 66 18.40 -5.65 12.82
N VAL A 67 18.76 -6.88 13.21
CA VAL A 67 18.12 -7.57 14.36
C VAL A 67 18.44 -6.86 15.67
N LYS A 68 19.71 -6.51 15.93
CA LYS A 68 20.13 -5.81 17.15
C LYS A 68 19.47 -4.42 17.28
N PHE A 69 19.43 -3.66 16.19
CA PHE A 69 18.77 -2.36 16.14
C PHE A 69 17.29 -2.47 16.53
N ARG A 70 16.59 -3.46 15.96
CA ARG A 70 15.17 -3.74 16.29
C ARG A 70 14.95 -4.24 17.71
N MET A 71 15.94 -4.89 18.32
CA MET A 71 15.89 -5.22 19.74
C MET A 71 15.98 -3.97 20.60
N GLU A 72 16.88 -3.05 20.27
CA GLU A 72 17.05 -1.79 20.99
C GLU A 72 15.81 -0.91 20.92
N GLU A 73 15.25 -0.71 19.72
CA GLU A 73 14.00 0.05 19.52
C GLU A 73 12.83 -0.49 20.36
N LYS A 74 12.77 -1.82 20.53
CA LYS A 74 11.68 -2.50 21.24
C LYS A 74 12.01 -2.84 22.70
N GLY A 75 13.18 -2.45 23.21
CA GLY A 75 13.62 -2.77 24.57
C GLY A 75 13.76 -4.28 24.85
N LEU A 76 14.05 -5.08 23.82
CA LEU A 76 14.14 -6.54 23.91
C LEU A 76 15.55 -6.99 24.31
N ARG A 77 15.63 -7.97 25.21
CA ARG A 77 16.89 -8.64 25.55
C ARG A 77 17.06 -9.89 24.67
N GLN A 78 18.28 -10.41 24.55
CA GLN A 78 18.54 -11.61 23.74
C GLN A 78 17.65 -12.80 24.15
N VAL A 79 17.37 -12.94 25.45
CA VAL A 79 16.48 -14.00 25.96
C VAL A 79 15.07 -13.94 25.40
N ASP A 80 14.62 -12.76 24.99
CA ASP A 80 13.28 -12.50 24.48
C ASP A 80 13.14 -12.88 22.99
N LEU A 81 14.26 -13.18 22.31
CA LEU A 81 14.26 -13.69 20.95
C LEU A 81 14.12 -15.21 20.84
N ALA A 82 14.12 -15.94 21.97
CA ALA A 82 13.94 -17.39 21.97
C ALA A 82 12.74 -17.89 21.14
N PRO A 83 11.58 -17.20 21.09
CA PRO A 83 10.46 -17.59 20.22
C PRO A 83 10.79 -17.60 18.71
N TYR A 84 11.73 -16.78 18.24
CA TYR A 84 12.08 -16.68 16.81
C TYR A 84 13.18 -17.66 16.40
N PHE A 85 14.07 -18.00 17.34
CA PHE A 85 15.22 -18.87 17.09
C PHE A 85 15.05 -20.28 17.64
N GLY A 86 14.01 -20.52 18.45
CA GLY A 86 13.67 -21.79 19.10
C GLY A 86 14.28 -21.95 20.48
N THR A 87 15.59 -21.71 20.65
CA THR A 87 16.27 -21.87 21.95
C THR A 87 17.17 -20.68 22.27
N LYS A 88 17.39 -20.39 23.56
CA LYS A 88 18.31 -19.33 24.02
C LYS A 88 19.74 -19.53 23.52
N SER A 89 20.19 -20.78 23.44
CA SER A 89 21.51 -21.13 22.87
C SER A 89 21.59 -20.72 21.40
N ARG A 90 20.56 -21.03 20.60
CA ARG A 90 20.49 -20.65 19.18
C ARG A 90 20.44 -19.14 18.96
N VAL A 91 19.79 -18.38 19.84
CA VAL A 91 19.85 -16.90 19.78
C VAL A 91 21.28 -16.40 19.92
N SER A 92 22.00 -16.88 20.96
CA SER A 92 23.37 -16.46 21.23
C SER A 92 24.33 -16.84 20.09
N GLU A 93 24.21 -18.06 19.57
CA GLU A 93 25.02 -18.53 18.43
C GLU A 93 24.78 -17.73 17.16
N VAL A 94 23.54 -17.32 16.87
CA VAL A 94 23.23 -16.54 15.66
C VAL A 94 23.60 -15.07 15.81
N LEU A 95 23.29 -14.43 16.95
CA LEU A 95 23.65 -13.02 17.17
C LEU A 95 25.17 -12.79 17.26
N SER A 96 25.93 -13.82 17.65
CA SER A 96 27.40 -13.79 17.64
C SER A 96 28.02 -14.16 16.28
N GLY A 97 27.21 -14.45 15.26
CA GLY A 97 27.68 -14.81 13.92
C GLY A 97 28.24 -16.23 13.80
N LYS A 98 28.20 -17.05 14.87
CA LYS A 98 28.66 -18.45 14.85
C LYS A 98 27.74 -19.35 14.03
N ARG A 99 26.48 -18.96 13.82
CA ARG A 99 25.52 -19.63 12.95
C ARG A 99 24.77 -18.65 12.07
N PRO A 100 24.55 -18.95 10.78
CA PRO A 100 23.77 -18.10 9.90
C PRO A 100 22.28 -18.14 10.25
N LEU A 101 21.56 -17.10 9.81
CA LEU A 101 20.09 -17.09 9.85
C LEU A 101 19.54 -18.16 8.89
N THR A 102 18.62 -18.98 9.40
CA THR A 102 17.87 -19.94 8.56
C THR A 102 16.63 -19.28 7.97
N VAL A 103 16.11 -19.78 6.85
CA VAL A 103 14.86 -19.28 6.24
C VAL A 103 13.68 -19.26 7.22
N ALA A 104 13.59 -20.25 8.12
CA ALA A 104 12.57 -20.28 9.15
C ALA A 104 12.74 -19.15 10.19
N MET A 105 13.98 -18.86 10.59
CA MET A 105 14.29 -17.72 11.47
C MET A 105 14.00 -16.39 10.78
N ILE A 106 14.36 -16.24 9.50
CA ILE A 106 14.09 -15.03 8.72
C ILE A 106 12.59 -14.75 8.67
N LYS A 107 11.77 -15.78 8.41
CA LYS A 107 10.31 -15.66 8.44
C LYS A 107 9.80 -15.27 9.84
N ALA A 108 10.30 -15.91 10.89
CA ALA A 108 9.89 -15.64 12.26
C ALA A 108 10.27 -14.21 12.71
N LEU A 109 11.47 -13.75 12.36
CA LEU A 109 11.94 -12.39 12.63
C LEU A 109 11.19 -11.35 11.82
N SER A 110 10.88 -11.66 10.56
CA SER A 110 10.12 -10.74 9.71
C SER A 110 8.71 -10.53 10.25
N VAL A 111 8.00 -11.63 10.56
CA VAL A 111 6.64 -11.58 11.13
C VAL A 111 6.64 -11.00 12.54
N GLY A 112 7.60 -11.39 13.38
CA GLY A 112 7.60 -11.05 14.80
C GLY A 112 8.20 -9.68 15.14
N LEU A 113 9.28 -9.30 14.45
CA LEU A 113 9.98 -8.05 14.71
C LEU A 113 9.71 -6.97 13.66
N GLY A 114 9.07 -7.30 12.52
CA GLY A 114 8.79 -6.34 11.46
C GLY A 114 10.04 -5.96 10.66
N ILE A 115 10.98 -6.89 10.51
CA ILE A 115 12.20 -6.70 9.72
C ILE A 115 11.92 -7.20 8.31
N ALA A 116 12.25 -6.40 7.31
CA ALA A 116 12.03 -6.78 5.94
C ALA A 116 12.89 -8.02 5.61
N PRO A 117 12.34 -9.08 4.98
CA PRO A 117 13.09 -10.30 4.68
C PRO A 117 14.36 -10.05 3.87
N GLN A 118 14.35 -9.06 2.97
CA GLN A 118 15.50 -8.64 2.17
C GLN A 118 16.66 -8.14 3.04
N THR A 119 16.37 -7.37 4.08
CA THR A 119 17.36 -6.91 5.07
C THR A 119 17.95 -8.09 5.85
N LEU A 120 17.14 -9.10 6.16
CA LEU A 120 17.58 -10.31 6.86
C LEU A 120 18.34 -11.31 5.97
N LEU A 121 18.18 -11.19 4.66
CA LEU A 121 18.90 -11.98 3.65
C LEU A 121 20.25 -11.36 3.27
N GLY A 122 20.54 -10.14 3.75
CA GLY A 122 21.78 -9.43 3.43
C GLY A 122 21.85 -9.02 1.96
N LEU A 123 20.70 -8.88 1.29
CA LEU A 123 20.64 -8.44 -0.09
C LEU A 123 20.67 -6.91 -0.12
N GLU A 124 21.60 -6.37 -0.89
CA GLU A 124 21.75 -4.93 -1.12
C GLU A 124 20.50 -4.34 -1.77
N THR A 125 20.42 -3.02 -1.66
CA THR A 125 19.30 -2.13 -1.98
C THR A 125 18.51 -2.52 -3.24
N GLU A 126 17.23 -2.15 -3.26
CA GLU A 126 16.25 -2.45 -4.31
C GLU A 126 16.66 -2.06 -5.75
N ALA A 127 17.76 -1.32 -5.89
CA ALA A 127 18.39 -0.96 -7.15
C ALA A 127 18.91 -2.18 -7.94
N GLU A 128 19.49 -3.21 -7.30
CA GLU A 128 20.07 -4.32 -8.07
C GLU A 128 19.06 -5.36 -8.56
N TYR A 129 17.84 -5.39 -8.00
CA TYR A 129 16.75 -6.20 -8.55
C TYR A 129 16.06 -5.54 -9.74
N THR A 130 16.27 -4.24 -9.96
CA THR A 130 15.61 -3.48 -11.02
C THR A 130 16.43 -3.33 -12.30
N VAL A 131 17.75 -3.57 -12.27
CA VAL A 131 18.62 -3.30 -13.43
C VAL A 131 18.99 -4.55 -14.26
N ASN A 132 18.82 -5.77 -13.74
CA ASN A 132 19.14 -7.01 -14.49
C ASN A 132 17.92 -7.76 -15.06
N THR A 133 16.74 -7.14 -15.11
CA THR A 133 15.62 -7.69 -15.89
C THR A 133 15.42 -6.86 -17.15
N THR A 134 16.29 -7.06 -18.13
CA THR A 134 15.89 -6.86 -19.52
C THR A 134 14.63 -7.70 -19.75
N GLU A 135 13.52 -7.01 -20.06
CA GLU A 135 12.20 -7.52 -20.42
C GLU A 135 11.24 -7.90 -19.27
N ASN A 136 10.31 -7.00 -18.96
CA ASN A 136 8.85 -7.08 -19.20
C ASN A 136 8.11 -8.44 -19.27
N GLU A 137 8.70 -9.58 -18.92
CA GLU A 137 8.06 -10.87 -19.05
C GLU A 137 7.37 -11.32 -17.75
N VAL A 138 6.05 -11.43 -17.83
CA VAL A 138 5.19 -11.94 -16.74
C VAL A 138 5.53 -13.41 -16.49
N ASN A 139 5.97 -13.76 -15.27
CA ASN A 139 6.22 -15.14 -14.91
C ASN A 139 4.91 -15.86 -14.56
N TRP A 140 4.31 -16.52 -15.57
CA TRP A 140 3.02 -17.22 -15.47
C TRP A 140 3.00 -18.33 -14.41
N SER A 141 4.15 -18.97 -14.14
CA SER A 141 4.27 -20.04 -13.15
C SER A 141 4.05 -19.58 -11.70
N LYS A 142 4.18 -18.28 -11.43
CA LYS A 142 4.04 -17.69 -10.08
C LYS A 142 2.60 -17.33 -9.72
N PHE A 143 1.66 -17.42 -10.65
CA PHE A 143 0.24 -17.17 -10.40
C PHE A 143 -0.38 -18.26 -9.50
N PRO A 144 -1.42 -17.93 -8.72
CA PRO A 144 -2.08 -18.87 -7.82
C PRO A 144 -3.05 -19.82 -8.56
N ILE A 145 -2.54 -20.56 -9.54
CA ILE A 145 -3.31 -21.42 -10.45
C ILE A 145 -4.30 -22.32 -9.71
N LYS A 146 -3.85 -23.00 -8.64
CA LYS A 146 -4.70 -23.91 -7.86
C LYS A 146 -5.93 -23.20 -7.26
N GLU A 147 -5.72 -21.99 -6.75
CA GLU A 147 -6.80 -21.20 -6.15
C GLU A 147 -7.71 -20.62 -7.24
N MET A 148 -7.16 -20.17 -8.37
CA MET A 148 -7.93 -19.70 -9.52
C MET A 148 -8.86 -20.80 -10.07
N ILE A 149 -8.37 -22.04 -10.18
CA ILE A 149 -9.20 -23.21 -10.56
C ILE A 149 -10.27 -23.48 -9.50
N SER A 150 -9.90 -23.52 -8.21
CA SER A 150 -10.85 -23.78 -7.13
C SER A 150 -11.98 -22.76 -7.04
N ARG A 151 -11.72 -21.52 -7.45
CA ARG A 151 -12.70 -20.42 -7.49
C ARG A 151 -13.44 -20.33 -8.83
N GLY A 152 -13.16 -21.23 -9.78
CA GLY A 152 -13.79 -21.25 -11.11
C GLY A 152 -13.39 -20.08 -12.01
N TRP A 153 -12.24 -19.44 -11.78
CA TRP A 153 -11.75 -18.35 -12.64
C TRP A 153 -11.17 -18.90 -13.95
N ILE A 154 -10.60 -20.11 -13.91
CA ILE A 154 -10.06 -20.85 -15.05
C ILE A 154 -10.47 -22.33 -14.95
N ASP A 155 -10.65 -22.98 -16.10
CA ASP A 155 -11.13 -24.37 -16.15
C ASP A 155 -10.08 -25.38 -15.66
N SER A 156 -10.52 -26.37 -14.89
CA SER A 156 -9.67 -27.43 -14.32
C SER A 156 -9.18 -28.46 -15.35
N VAL A 157 -9.71 -28.45 -16.57
CA VAL A 157 -9.68 -29.63 -17.44
C VAL A 157 -8.64 -29.53 -18.55
N ILE A 158 -7.65 -30.41 -18.37
CA ILE A 158 -6.85 -31.09 -19.38
C ILE A 158 -7.80 -31.86 -20.32
N SER A 159 -8.55 -31.19 -21.20
CA SER A 159 -9.42 -31.85 -22.19
C SER A 159 -8.78 -31.79 -23.56
N LYS A 160 -8.18 -32.91 -23.98
CA LYS A 160 -7.87 -33.38 -25.36
C LYS A 160 -7.27 -32.40 -26.40
N GLY A 161 -6.87 -31.19 -26.00
CA GLY A 161 -6.10 -30.22 -26.78
C GLY A 161 -5.33 -29.35 -25.80
N LYS A 162 -4.16 -29.85 -25.36
CA LYS A 162 -3.38 -29.35 -24.21
C LYS A 162 -3.06 -27.86 -24.33
N LYS A 163 -3.75 -27.01 -23.57
CA LYS A 163 -3.16 -25.77 -23.07
C LYS A 163 -2.62 -26.00 -21.67
N SER A 164 -1.38 -25.58 -21.40
CA SER A 164 -0.83 -25.66 -20.04
C SER A 164 -1.61 -24.74 -19.10
N ALA A 165 -1.55 -24.99 -17.78
CA ALA A 165 -2.20 -24.09 -16.82
C ALA A 165 -1.65 -22.65 -16.92
N GLU A 166 -0.39 -22.50 -17.31
CA GLU A 166 0.23 -21.21 -17.60
C GLU A 166 -0.38 -20.52 -18.82
N GLU A 167 -0.71 -21.27 -19.88
CA GLU A 167 -1.40 -20.74 -21.06
C GLU A 167 -2.84 -20.32 -20.75
N GLN A 168 -3.53 -20.99 -19.83
CA GLN A 168 -4.85 -20.57 -19.36
C GLN A 168 -4.77 -19.25 -18.58
N VAL A 169 -3.78 -19.10 -17.68
CA VAL A 169 -3.54 -17.83 -16.98
C VAL A 169 -3.17 -16.74 -17.98
N LYS A 170 -2.30 -17.04 -18.95
CA LYS A 170 -1.94 -16.11 -20.01
C LYS A 170 -3.17 -15.67 -20.81
N SER A 171 -4.03 -16.61 -21.21
CA SER A 171 -5.29 -16.31 -21.90
C SER A 171 -6.22 -15.45 -21.03
N PHE A 172 -6.36 -15.79 -19.75
CA PHE A 172 -7.17 -15.06 -18.78
C PHE A 172 -6.71 -13.60 -18.64
N ILE A 173 -5.41 -13.35 -18.55
CA ILE A 173 -4.85 -11.99 -18.45
C ILE A 173 -4.88 -11.27 -19.82
N GLN A 174 -4.58 -11.95 -20.92
CA GLN A 174 -4.54 -11.34 -22.25
C GLN A 174 -5.92 -10.89 -22.74
N GLN A 175 -6.99 -11.61 -22.40
CA GLN A 175 -8.37 -11.19 -22.66
C GLN A 175 -8.73 -9.82 -22.05
N LEU A 176 -7.93 -9.33 -21.11
CA LEU A 176 -8.16 -8.06 -20.42
C LEU A 176 -7.47 -6.85 -21.08
N GLY A 177 -6.60 -7.05 -22.09
CA GLY A 177 -5.89 -5.97 -22.79
C GLY A 177 -4.36 -6.00 -22.67
N GLY A 178 -3.75 -7.14 -22.31
CA GLY A 178 -2.30 -7.34 -22.34
C GLY A 178 -1.48 -6.52 -21.32
N ASN A 179 -0.24 -6.16 -21.68
CA ASN A 179 0.79 -5.52 -20.82
C ASN A 179 0.32 -4.24 -20.09
N SER A 180 -0.70 -3.55 -20.61
CA SER A 180 -1.31 -2.35 -19.98
C SER A 180 -1.92 -2.63 -18.60
N VAL A 181 -2.53 -3.81 -18.45
CA VAL A 181 -3.17 -4.24 -17.20
C VAL A 181 -2.10 -4.57 -16.14
N ALA A 182 -0.98 -5.18 -16.54
CA ALA A 182 0.15 -5.48 -15.67
C ALA A 182 0.86 -4.22 -15.13
N ALA A 183 0.95 -3.16 -15.94
CA ALA A 183 1.49 -1.86 -15.53
C ALA A 183 0.56 -1.13 -14.52
N SER A 184 -0.76 -1.25 -14.71
CA SER A 184 -1.77 -0.66 -13.82
C SER A 184 -1.76 -1.29 -12.43
N PHE A 185 -1.48 -2.60 -12.33
CA PHE A 185 -1.38 -3.31 -11.06
C PHE A 185 -0.27 -2.79 -10.13
N LYS A 186 0.77 -2.14 -10.66
CA LYS A 186 1.88 -1.59 -9.85
C LYS A 186 1.51 -0.30 -9.10
N ARG A 187 0.35 0.31 -9.40
CA ARG A 187 -0.05 1.63 -8.87
C ARG A 187 -1.00 1.56 -7.67
N THR A 188 -1.87 0.55 -7.59
CA THR A 188 -2.91 0.46 -6.55
C THR A 188 -2.48 -0.32 -5.30
N LEU A 189 -1.30 -0.94 -5.30
CA LEU A 189 -0.87 -1.86 -4.25
C LEU A 189 0.29 -1.27 -3.46
N SER A 190 0.11 -0.06 -2.94
CA SER A 190 1.10 0.63 -2.10
C SER A 190 0.85 0.29 -0.63
N GLY A 191 1.24 -0.93 -0.24
CA GLY A 191 1.28 -1.37 1.15
C GLY A 191 2.54 -2.19 1.39
N ASP A 192 3.18 -1.95 2.54
CA ASP A 192 4.49 -2.50 2.89
C ASP A 192 4.61 -4.02 2.67
N ALA A 193 5.66 -4.38 1.94
CA ALA A 193 6.25 -5.70 1.74
C ALA A 193 5.36 -6.75 1.03
N TYR A 194 5.69 -7.03 -0.23
CA TYR A 194 5.27 -8.28 -0.85
C TYR A 194 6.42 -9.04 -1.50
N SER A 195 6.52 -10.32 -1.15
CA SER A 195 7.29 -11.28 -1.92
C SER A 195 6.73 -11.36 -3.35
N PRO A 196 7.55 -11.74 -4.35
CA PRO A 196 7.08 -11.88 -5.73
C PRO A 196 5.81 -12.74 -5.86
N SER A 197 5.68 -13.79 -5.04
CA SER A 197 4.48 -14.65 -5.03
C SER A 197 3.19 -13.91 -4.67
N THR A 198 3.24 -12.89 -3.81
CA THR A 198 2.03 -12.15 -3.44
C THR A 198 1.67 -11.12 -4.49
N GLN A 199 2.67 -10.54 -5.17
CA GLN A 199 2.46 -9.68 -6.32
C GLN A 199 1.67 -10.39 -7.43
N TYR A 200 2.04 -11.63 -7.80
CA TYR A 200 1.30 -12.41 -8.80
C TYR A 200 -0.13 -12.79 -8.35
N LYS A 201 -0.36 -12.98 -7.06
CA LYS A 201 -1.73 -13.15 -6.52
C LYS A 201 -2.55 -11.88 -6.69
N LEU A 202 -1.97 -10.73 -6.39
CA LEU A 202 -2.66 -9.45 -6.55
C LEU A 202 -2.97 -9.18 -8.04
N TYR A 203 -2.06 -9.53 -8.94
CA TYR A 203 -2.30 -9.44 -10.39
C TYR A 203 -3.48 -10.31 -10.83
N ALA A 204 -3.55 -11.55 -10.35
CA ALA A 204 -4.68 -12.43 -10.62
C ALA A 204 -6.00 -11.84 -10.08
N TRP A 205 -5.97 -11.27 -8.88
CA TRP A 205 -7.14 -10.67 -8.24
C TRP A 205 -7.64 -9.44 -9.01
N ILE A 206 -6.76 -8.52 -9.38
CA ILE A 206 -7.17 -7.33 -10.14
C ILE A 206 -7.64 -7.72 -11.56
N ALA A 207 -7.01 -8.72 -12.19
CA ALA A 207 -7.50 -9.24 -13.46
C ALA A 207 -8.94 -9.77 -13.35
N ARG A 208 -9.24 -10.53 -12.28
CA ARG A 208 -10.61 -10.97 -11.99
C ARG A 208 -11.56 -9.79 -11.78
N VAL A 209 -11.13 -8.76 -11.06
CA VAL A 209 -11.91 -7.52 -10.86
C VAL A 209 -12.29 -6.88 -12.21
N ILE A 210 -11.32 -6.73 -13.13
CA ILE A 210 -11.57 -6.14 -14.46
C ILE A 210 -12.50 -7.03 -15.29
N GLN A 211 -12.36 -8.35 -15.20
CA GLN A 211 -13.30 -9.26 -15.87
C GLN A 211 -14.73 -9.04 -15.36
N ARG A 212 -14.92 -9.01 -14.04
CA ARG A 212 -16.23 -8.84 -13.43
C ARG A 212 -16.84 -7.47 -13.65
N SER A 213 -16.02 -6.42 -13.75
CA SER A 213 -16.53 -5.09 -14.09
C SER A 213 -17.09 -5.04 -15.52
N ARG A 214 -16.55 -5.84 -16.45
CA ARG A 214 -17.05 -5.95 -17.83
C ARG A 214 -18.30 -6.81 -17.97
N GLU A 215 -18.53 -7.72 -17.03
CA GLU A 215 -19.77 -8.51 -16.92
C GLU A 215 -20.95 -7.70 -16.36
N LYS A 216 -20.69 -6.53 -15.76
CA LYS A 216 -21.75 -5.69 -15.19
C LYS A 216 -22.46 -4.87 -16.26
N GLU A 217 -23.78 -4.99 -16.24
CA GLU A 217 -24.71 -4.20 -17.05
C GLU A 217 -25.35 -3.08 -16.20
N ASN A 218 -25.99 -2.11 -16.86
CA ASN A 218 -26.77 -1.04 -16.22
C ASN A 218 -25.97 -0.08 -15.30
N ILE A 219 -24.68 0.12 -15.59
CA ILE A 219 -23.87 1.17 -14.95
C ILE A 219 -24.14 2.49 -15.67
N GLY A 220 -24.36 3.57 -14.90
CA GLY A 220 -24.60 4.91 -15.45
C GLY A 220 -23.40 5.47 -16.24
N ASP A 221 -23.61 6.59 -16.92
CA ASP A 221 -22.54 7.27 -17.63
C ASP A 221 -21.64 8.02 -16.65
N TYR A 222 -20.35 7.69 -16.66
CA TYR A 222 -19.36 8.40 -15.87
C TYR A 222 -19.11 9.78 -16.47
N LYS A 223 -19.30 10.82 -15.66
CA LYS A 223 -18.96 12.21 -16.00
C LYS A 223 -17.70 12.61 -15.24
N ASP A 224 -16.77 13.28 -15.90
CA ASP A 224 -15.63 13.82 -15.17
C ASP A 224 -16.07 14.93 -14.21
N ASN A 225 -15.35 15.07 -13.10
CA ASN A 225 -15.45 16.19 -12.13
C ASN A 225 -16.74 16.32 -11.31
N PHE A 226 -17.62 15.32 -11.21
CA PHE A 226 -18.75 15.40 -10.26
C PHE A 226 -18.34 15.05 -8.82
N ILE A 227 -17.30 14.25 -8.62
CA ILE A 227 -16.85 13.87 -7.27
C ILE A 227 -16.32 15.12 -6.57
N ASN A 228 -16.89 15.43 -5.41
CA ASN A 228 -16.53 16.56 -4.57
C ASN A 228 -16.78 16.20 -3.09
N LYS A 229 -16.54 17.14 -2.17
CA LYS A 229 -16.71 16.90 -0.73
C LYS A 229 -18.15 16.56 -0.34
N ASP A 230 -19.14 17.14 -1.00
CA ASP A 230 -20.55 16.87 -0.72
C ASP A 230 -20.96 15.48 -1.20
N PHE A 231 -20.48 15.06 -2.38
CA PHE A 231 -20.65 13.69 -2.87
C PHE A 231 -20.06 12.66 -1.90
N LEU A 232 -18.83 12.89 -1.43
CA LEU A 232 -18.17 12.00 -0.47
C LEU A 232 -18.93 11.95 0.86
N LYS A 233 -19.48 13.07 1.31
CA LYS A 233 -20.29 13.16 2.53
C LYS A 233 -21.62 12.43 2.37
N GLU A 234 -22.31 12.59 1.24
CA GLU A 234 -23.54 11.87 0.95
C GLU A 234 -23.30 10.36 0.94
N LEU A 235 -22.25 9.92 0.24
CA LEU A 235 -21.82 8.52 0.25
C LEU A 235 -21.53 8.01 1.67
N ALA A 236 -20.81 8.78 2.49
CA ALA A 236 -20.55 8.43 3.88
C ALA A 236 -21.84 8.27 4.71
N GLN A 237 -22.85 9.12 4.45
CA GLN A 237 -24.12 9.11 5.18
C GLN A 237 -25.04 7.94 4.80
N LEU A 238 -24.82 7.28 3.66
CA LEU A 238 -25.49 6.01 3.33
C LEU A 238 -25.21 4.94 4.38
N SER A 239 -24.12 5.06 5.14
CA SER A 239 -23.80 4.18 6.26
C SER A 239 -24.82 4.18 7.39
N TRP A 240 -25.67 5.20 7.49
CA TRP A 240 -26.76 5.24 8.47
C TRP A 240 -27.79 4.11 8.27
N SER A 241 -27.95 3.65 7.03
CA SER A 241 -28.89 2.59 6.67
C SER A 241 -28.32 1.21 6.98
N GLU A 242 -29.17 0.29 7.45
CA GLU A 242 -28.83 -1.13 7.58
C GLU A 242 -28.51 -1.79 6.22
N TYR A 243 -29.01 -1.21 5.12
CA TYR A 243 -28.68 -1.61 3.74
C TYR A 243 -27.54 -0.76 3.14
N GLY A 244 -26.84 0.01 3.96
CA GLY A 244 -25.82 0.97 3.53
C GLY A 244 -24.80 0.42 2.53
N PRO A 245 -24.21 -0.78 2.71
CA PRO A 245 -23.29 -1.35 1.73
C PRO A 245 -23.88 -1.52 0.32
N LEU A 246 -25.15 -1.93 0.20
CA LEU A 246 -25.83 -2.05 -1.10
C LEU A 246 -26.13 -0.67 -1.69
N LEU A 247 -26.64 0.24 -0.87
CA LEU A 247 -26.96 1.60 -1.30
C LEU A 247 -25.72 2.33 -1.79
N ALA A 248 -24.56 2.12 -1.16
CA ALA A 248 -23.30 2.71 -1.58
C ALA A 248 -22.85 2.19 -2.95
N VAL A 249 -22.98 0.89 -3.21
CA VAL A 249 -22.72 0.28 -4.52
C VAL A 249 -23.64 0.89 -5.57
N GLU A 250 -24.96 0.90 -5.31
CA GLU A 250 -25.95 1.45 -6.24
C GLU A 250 -25.72 2.94 -6.50
N PHE A 251 -25.40 3.71 -5.46
CA PHE A 251 -25.11 5.14 -5.56
C PHE A 251 -23.90 5.39 -6.47
N LEU A 252 -22.81 4.66 -6.29
CA LEU A 252 -21.61 4.78 -7.12
C LEU A 252 -21.88 4.36 -8.58
N GLU A 253 -22.60 3.25 -8.78
CA GLU A 253 -22.93 2.73 -10.11
C GLU A 253 -23.86 3.65 -10.90
N LYS A 254 -24.82 4.31 -10.23
CA LYS A 254 -25.65 5.36 -10.85
C LYS A 254 -24.84 6.53 -11.39
N HIS A 255 -23.67 6.80 -10.79
CA HIS A 255 -22.75 7.85 -11.24
C HIS A 255 -21.64 7.33 -12.16
N GLY A 256 -21.77 6.09 -12.65
CA GLY A 256 -20.86 5.48 -13.61
C GLY A 256 -19.57 4.92 -13.01
N ILE A 257 -19.48 4.79 -11.68
CA ILE A 257 -18.37 4.11 -11.01
C ILE A 257 -18.74 2.65 -10.79
N CYS A 258 -18.07 1.73 -11.50
CA CYS A 258 -18.31 0.30 -11.36
C CYS A 258 -17.76 -0.19 -10.01
N VAL A 259 -18.58 -0.80 -9.16
CA VAL A 259 -18.10 -1.38 -7.90
C VAL A 259 -18.07 -2.90 -7.99
N VAL A 260 -16.92 -3.52 -7.75
CA VAL A 260 -16.74 -4.97 -7.80
C VAL A 260 -16.43 -5.49 -6.39
N ILE A 261 -17.27 -6.41 -5.90
CA ILE A 261 -16.97 -7.18 -4.69
C ILE A 261 -16.30 -8.48 -5.13
N GLU A 262 -15.03 -8.66 -4.80
CA GLU A 262 -14.26 -9.85 -5.16
C GLU A 262 -13.37 -10.28 -3.98
N PRO A 263 -13.63 -11.43 -3.31
CA PRO A 263 -12.85 -11.86 -2.16
C PRO A 263 -11.34 -11.94 -2.44
N ALA A 264 -10.52 -11.47 -1.50
CA ALA A 264 -9.07 -11.51 -1.59
C ALA A 264 -8.55 -12.94 -1.83
N LEU A 265 -7.46 -13.09 -2.59
CA LEU A 265 -6.77 -14.37 -2.72
C LEU A 265 -5.99 -14.69 -1.44
N THR A 266 -5.87 -15.97 -1.12
CA THR A 266 -5.27 -16.43 0.14
C THR A 266 -3.83 -15.93 0.26
N GLY A 267 -3.51 -15.27 1.38
CA GLY A 267 -2.18 -14.70 1.62
C GLY A 267 -1.93 -13.35 0.94
N THR A 268 -2.98 -12.70 0.42
CA THR A 268 -2.97 -11.26 0.10
C THR A 268 -3.61 -10.48 1.25
N SER A 269 -3.17 -9.23 1.45
CA SER A 269 -3.76 -8.31 2.43
C SER A 269 -4.50 -7.15 1.76
N VAL A 270 -4.94 -7.34 0.52
CA VAL A 270 -5.69 -6.33 -0.23
C VAL A 270 -7.07 -6.14 0.40
N ASP A 271 -7.43 -4.89 0.67
CA ASP A 271 -8.75 -4.52 1.19
C ASP A 271 -9.61 -3.88 0.09
N GLY A 272 -8.99 -3.09 -0.80
CA GLY A 272 -9.64 -2.47 -1.94
C GLY A 272 -8.65 -2.10 -3.05
N ALA A 273 -9.20 -1.63 -4.17
CA ALA A 273 -8.43 -1.07 -5.27
C ALA A 273 -9.26 -0.10 -6.12
N ALA A 274 -8.67 1.04 -6.49
CA ALA A 274 -9.19 1.97 -7.48
C ALA A 274 -8.45 1.84 -8.83
N LEU A 275 -9.21 1.73 -9.92
CA LEU A 275 -8.72 1.47 -11.27
C LEU A 275 -9.54 2.29 -12.30
N LYS A 276 -9.03 2.41 -13.52
CA LYS A 276 -9.81 2.78 -14.71
C LYS A 276 -9.67 1.68 -15.76
N ASP A 277 -10.78 1.29 -16.37
CA ASP A 277 -10.75 0.41 -17.55
C ASP A 277 -10.26 1.18 -18.79
N ASN A 278 -9.92 0.46 -19.86
CA ASN A 278 -9.52 1.04 -21.15
C ASN A 278 -10.58 1.99 -21.74
N SER A 279 -11.85 1.80 -21.38
CA SER A 279 -12.96 2.70 -21.73
C SER A 279 -12.95 4.04 -20.95
N GLY A 280 -12.04 4.21 -19.99
CA GLY A 280 -12.01 5.35 -19.07
C GLY A 280 -12.95 5.22 -17.87
N ARG A 281 -13.79 4.17 -17.82
CA ARG A 281 -14.71 3.93 -16.71
C ARG A 281 -13.95 3.62 -15.42
N PRO A 282 -14.20 4.33 -14.31
CA PRO A 282 -13.60 4.01 -13.03
C PRO A 282 -14.20 2.74 -12.44
N ILE A 283 -13.31 1.93 -11.83
CA ILE A 283 -13.65 0.71 -11.13
C ILE A 283 -13.14 0.84 -9.69
N ILE A 284 -14.00 0.56 -8.73
CA ILE A 284 -13.65 0.36 -7.33
C ILE A 284 -13.84 -1.11 -7.02
N ALA A 285 -12.81 -1.76 -6.49
CA ALA A 285 -12.87 -3.13 -6.02
C ALA A 285 -12.76 -3.17 -4.50
N LEU A 286 -13.55 -4.04 -3.87
CA LEU A 286 -13.50 -4.28 -2.44
C LEU A 286 -13.37 -5.77 -2.19
N SER A 287 -12.39 -6.16 -1.36
CA SER A 287 -12.14 -7.56 -1.06
C SER A 287 -12.98 -8.11 0.07
N LEU A 288 -13.47 -7.21 0.95
CA LEU A 288 -14.14 -7.51 2.21
C LEU A 288 -13.40 -8.57 3.05
N ARG A 289 -12.06 -8.62 2.94
CA ARG A 289 -11.19 -9.50 3.74
C ARG A 289 -11.49 -9.36 5.23
N LEU A 290 -11.72 -8.13 5.69
CA LEU A 290 -12.30 -7.83 6.98
C LEU A 290 -13.80 -7.57 6.83
N ASP A 291 -14.62 -8.52 7.28
CA ASP A 291 -16.08 -8.39 7.28
C ASP A 291 -16.56 -7.49 8.43
N ARG A 292 -16.28 -6.20 8.31
CA ARG A 292 -16.62 -5.18 9.30
C ARG A 292 -17.09 -3.90 8.62
N LEU A 293 -18.16 -3.30 9.14
CA LEU A 293 -18.71 -2.06 8.60
C LEU A 293 -17.69 -0.92 8.65
N ASP A 294 -16.94 -0.79 9.75
CA ASP A 294 -15.95 0.29 9.87
C ASP A 294 -14.84 0.20 8.81
N ASN A 295 -14.38 -1.02 8.52
CA ASN A 295 -13.39 -1.27 7.47
C ASN A 295 -13.98 -1.01 6.08
N PHE A 296 -15.18 -1.55 5.80
CA PHE A 296 -15.87 -1.34 4.51
C PHE A 296 -15.98 0.14 4.15
N TRP A 297 -16.52 0.96 5.06
CA TRP A 297 -16.74 2.38 4.80
C TRP A 297 -15.44 3.17 4.64
N PHE A 298 -14.41 2.83 5.42
CA PHE A 298 -13.10 3.45 5.27
C PHE A 298 -12.46 3.10 3.93
N THR A 299 -12.41 1.81 3.59
CA THR A 299 -11.83 1.34 2.32
C THR A 299 -12.59 1.92 1.13
N LEU A 300 -13.93 1.88 1.12
CA LEU A 300 -14.72 2.42 0.02
C LEU A 300 -14.42 3.91 -0.22
N LEU A 301 -14.47 4.74 0.82
CA LEU A 301 -14.17 6.17 0.65
C LEU A 301 -12.72 6.43 0.26
N HIS A 302 -11.78 5.63 0.78
CA HIS A 302 -10.39 5.69 0.37
C HIS A 302 -10.25 5.44 -1.15
N GLU A 303 -10.88 4.40 -1.69
CA GLU A 303 -10.85 4.11 -3.13
C GLU A 303 -11.54 5.20 -3.96
N VAL A 304 -12.68 5.74 -3.50
CA VAL A 304 -13.34 6.87 -4.19
C VAL A 304 -12.45 8.11 -4.23
N VAL A 305 -11.69 8.38 -3.17
CA VAL A 305 -10.72 9.48 -3.15
C VAL A 305 -9.60 9.25 -4.17
N HIS A 306 -9.12 8.01 -4.34
CA HIS A 306 -8.20 7.71 -5.44
C HIS A 306 -8.80 8.06 -6.79
N ILE A 307 -10.03 7.62 -7.08
CA ILE A 307 -10.72 8.00 -8.33
C ILE A 307 -10.78 9.52 -8.50
N TRP A 308 -11.11 10.25 -7.43
CA TRP A 308 -11.27 11.70 -7.46
C TRP A 308 -9.96 12.48 -7.65
N LYS A 309 -8.91 12.13 -6.90
CA LYS A 309 -7.70 12.94 -6.77
C LYS A 309 -6.52 12.41 -7.55
N HIS A 310 -6.46 11.10 -7.73
CA HIS A 310 -5.25 10.40 -8.15
C HIS A 310 -5.43 9.69 -9.50
N VAL A 311 -6.67 9.50 -9.94
CA VAL A 311 -6.96 8.94 -11.26
C VAL A 311 -7.30 10.06 -12.24
N GLY A 312 -6.28 10.77 -12.71
CA GLY A 312 -6.41 11.87 -13.68
C GLY A 312 -6.87 11.44 -15.08
N SER A 313 -7.52 12.37 -15.77
CA SER A 313 -7.95 12.31 -17.18
C SER A 313 -6.79 12.74 -18.09
N ASN A 314 -6.61 12.09 -19.24
CA ASN A 314 -5.65 12.41 -20.32
C ASN A 314 -4.15 12.09 -20.18
N ASN A 315 -3.68 11.39 -19.15
CA ASN A 315 -2.39 10.70 -19.25
C ASN A 315 -2.63 9.28 -19.73
N THR A 316 -2.50 9.08 -21.05
CA THR A 316 -1.97 7.84 -21.61
C THR A 316 -0.90 7.33 -20.66
N PHE A 317 -1.11 6.14 -20.08
CA PHE A 317 -0.25 5.53 -19.06
C PHE A 317 1.08 5.09 -19.70
N VAL A 318 1.91 6.08 -20.02
CA VAL A 318 3.33 6.02 -20.35
C VAL A 318 3.91 7.29 -19.71
N ASP A 319 5.06 7.16 -19.07
CA ASP A 319 5.64 8.05 -18.05
C ASP A 319 4.89 7.95 -16.71
N ASP A 320 5.49 7.45 -15.64
CA ASP A 320 6.87 7.70 -15.25
C ASP A 320 7.39 6.45 -14.50
N LEU A 321 8.34 5.74 -15.10
CA LEU A 321 9.02 4.62 -14.45
C LEU A 321 9.94 5.12 -13.31
N GLU A 322 10.04 6.45 -13.12
CA GLU A 322 10.95 7.15 -12.21
C GLU A 322 10.24 7.89 -11.07
N SER A 323 8.92 7.75 -10.89
CA SER A 323 8.24 8.44 -9.78
C SER A 323 8.76 7.92 -8.42
N PRO A 324 9.42 8.76 -7.59
CA PRO A 324 10.04 8.33 -6.34
C PRO A 324 9.02 7.76 -5.36
N ARG A 325 9.43 6.84 -4.46
CA ARG A 325 8.57 6.28 -3.41
C ARG A 325 7.79 7.34 -2.63
N ASP A 326 8.45 8.46 -2.36
CA ASP A 326 7.88 9.61 -1.66
C ASP A 326 6.60 10.17 -2.31
N SER A 327 6.45 10.03 -3.63
CA SER A 327 5.24 10.45 -4.33
C SER A 327 4.04 9.56 -4.03
N LYS A 328 4.25 8.24 -3.92
CA LYS A 328 3.21 7.27 -3.59
C LYS A 328 2.76 7.39 -2.15
N ASP A 329 3.70 7.58 -1.23
CA ASP A 329 3.38 7.76 0.20
C ASP A 329 2.56 9.03 0.43
N LYS A 330 2.82 10.10 -0.33
CA LYS A 330 2.00 11.33 -0.29
C LYS A 330 0.58 11.09 -0.78
N ILE A 331 0.42 10.35 -1.90
CA ILE A 331 -0.88 9.98 -2.48
C ILE A 331 -1.70 9.16 -1.47
N GLU A 332 -1.11 8.13 -0.88
CA GLU A 332 -1.75 7.27 0.12
C GLU A 332 -2.10 8.05 1.39
N ALA A 333 -1.19 8.90 1.88
CA ALA A 333 -1.43 9.75 3.04
C ALA A 333 -2.57 10.75 2.79
N GLU A 334 -2.66 11.31 1.58
CA GLU A 334 -3.75 12.18 1.17
C GLU A 334 -5.10 11.44 1.12
N ALA A 335 -5.16 10.27 0.47
CA ALA A 335 -6.36 9.45 0.41
C ALA A 335 -6.86 9.09 1.81
N ASN A 336 -5.96 8.60 2.67
CA ASN A 336 -6.24 8.27 4.06
C ASN A 336 -6.74 9.47 4.89
N ARG A 337 -6.18 10.66 4.65
CA ARG A 337 -6.62 11.89 5.32
C ARG A 337 -8.04 12.27 4.89
N ILE A 338 -8.29 12.35 3.58
CA ILE A 338 -9.59 12.79 3.04
C ILE A 338 -10.69 11.80 3.43
N ALA A 339 -10.47 10.48 3.30
CA ALA A 339 -11.47 9.48 3.68
C ALA A 339 -11.84 9.57 5.17
N ARG A 340 -10.84 9.67 6.05
CA ARG A 340 -11.02 9.82 7.50
C ARG A 340 -11.77 11.10 7.88
N ASP A 341 -11.40 12.23 7.28
CA ASP A 341 -12.02 13.53 7.58
C ASP A 341 -13.40 13.69 6.93
N THR A 342 -13.68 12.97 5.84
CA THR A 342 -15.04 12.86 5.27
C THR A 342 -15.96 12.11 6.22
N LEU A 343 -15.51 10.95 6.71
CA LEU A 343 -16.30 10.13 7.64
C LEU A 343 -16.58 10.89 8.94
N ILE A 344 -15.54 11.46 9.55
CA ILE A 344 -15.66 12.18 10.81
C ILE A 344 -14.75 13.42 10.74
N PRO A 345 -15.31 14.62 10.48
CA PRO A 345 -14.52 15.85 10.36
C PRO A 345 -13.63 16.07 11.59
N ARG A 346 -12.35 16.38 11.36
CA ARG A 346 -11.35 16.50 12.44
C ARG A 346 -11.77 17.41 13.59
N VAL A 347 -12.41 18.55 13.28
CA VAL A 347 -12.87 19.52 14.29
C VAL A 347 -13.99 18.94 15.15
N VAL A 348 -14.94 18.23 14.53
CA VAL A 348 -16.03 17.55 15.24
C VAL A 348 -15.44 16.41 16.07
N TRP A 349 -14.56 15.61 15.49
CA TRP A 349 -13.91 14.49 16.17
C TRP A 349 -13.24 14.91 17.48
N LYS A 350 -12.32 15.87 17.41
CA LYS A 350 -11.52 16.30 18.57
C LYS A 350 -12.34 16.98 19.67
N ARG A 351 -13.54 17.46 19.37
CA ARG A 351 -14.46 18.08 20.34
C ARG A 351 -15.55 17.13 20.84
N SER A 352 -15.70 15.96 20.21
CA SER A 352 -16.77 15.02 20.53
C SER A 352 -16.52 14.29 21.84
N GLU A 353 -17.60 14.01 22.57
CA GLU A 353 -17.56 13.14 23.75
C GLU A 353 -17.09 11.72 23.40
N ALA A 354 -17.31 11.26 22.17
CA ALA A 354 -16.81 9.97 21.69
C ALA A 354 -15.27 9.91 21.64
N TYR A 355 -14.60 11.05 21.45
CA TYR A 355 -13.15 11.17 21.51
C TYR A 355 -12.65 11.39 22.94
N LEU A 356 -13.30 12.28 23.70
CA LEU A 356 -12.87 12.67 25.04
C LEU A 356 -13.14 11.59 26.10
N ASN A 357 -14.29 10.94 26.02
CA ASN A 357 -14.72 9.89 26.95
C ASN A 357 -15.45 8.77 26.17
N PRO A 358 -14.71 7.87 25.50
CA PRO A 358 -15.30 6.85 24.64
C PRO A 358 -16.23 5.89 25.40
N THR A 359 -17.52 5.95 25.10
CA THR A 359 -18.56 5.02 25.59
C THR A 359 -19.53 4.70 24.45
N SER A 360 -20.25 3.57 24.53
CA SER A 360 -21.25 3.21 23.50
C SER A 360 -22.31 4.31 23.33
N ALA A 361 -22.71 4.97 24.42
CA ALA A 361 -23.65 6.10 24.38
C ALA A 361 -23.07 7.33 23.67
N ASN A 362 -21.81 7.68 23.94
CA ASN A 362 -21.16 8.81 23.28
C ASN A 362 -20.87 8.54 21.79
N ILE A 363 -20.57 7.27 21.45
CA ILE A 363 -20.46 6.81 20.07
C ILE A 363 -21.80 6.96 19.34
N ASP A 364 -22.90 6.46 19.93
CA ASP A 364 -24.24 6.59 19.35
C ASP A 364 -24.68 8.07 19.20
N LYS A 365 -24.34 8.92 20.16
CA LYS A 365 -24.61 10.36 20.09
C LYS A 365 -23.92 11.00 18.88
N LEU A 366 -22.62 10.79 18.72
CA LEU A 366 -21.86 11.34 17.57
C LEU A 366 -22.33 10.72 16.24
N SER A 367 -22.66 9.44 16.26
CA SER A 367 -23.25 8.71 15.14
C SER A 367 -24.50 9.43 14.62
N ARG A 368 -25.45 9.74 15.50
CA ARG A 368 -26.68 10.48 15.18
C ARG A 368 -26.43 11.89 14.65
N GLU A 369 -25.48 12.60 15.25
CA GLU A 369 -25.10 13.96 14.84
C GLU A 369 -24.56 13.98 13.39
N LEU A 370 -23.69 13.03 13.06
CA LEU A 370 -23.06 12.94 11.75
C LEU A 370 -23.91 12.19 10.70
N LYS A 371 -24.92 11.43 11.15
CA LYS A 371 -25.72 10.50 10.35
C LYS A 371 -24.86 9.46 9.65
N ILE A 372 -23.98 8.81 10.40
CA ILE A 372 -23.13 7.70 9.93
C ILE A 372 -23.26 6.49 10.85
N HIS A 373 -22.92 5.28 10.40
CA HIS A 373 -22.99 4.10 11.26
C HIS A 373 -22.07 4.23 12.50
N PRO A 374 -22.49 3.80 13.71
CA PRO A 374 -21.65 3.86 14.91
C PRO A 374 -20.34 3.05 14.79
N ALA A 375 -20.34 2.02 13.94
CA ALA A 375 -19.14 1.23 13.62
C ALA A 375 -17.98 2.09 13.14
N ILE A 376 -18.23 3.10 12.31
CA ILE A 376 -17.19 3.96 11.76
C ILE A 376 -16.44 4.70 12.89
N ILE A 377 -17.20 5.19 13.87
CA ILE A 377 -16.64 5.88 15.04
C ILE A 377 -15.89 4.90 15.93
N ALA A 378 -16.49 3.74 16.24
CA ALA A 378 -15.84 2.68 17.01
C ALA A 378 -14.51 2.21 16.37
N GLY A 379 -14.51 2.04 15.05
CA GLY A 379 -13.33 1.72 14.25
C GLY A 379 -12.23 2.77 14.34
N ARG A 380 -12.60 4.06 14.25
CA ARG A 380 -11.65 5.16 14.43
C ARG A 380 -11.03 5.17 15.84
N ILE A 381 -11.84 4.93 16.88
CA ILE A 381 -11.35 4.85 18.27
C ILE A 381 -10.32 3.71 18.41
N ARG A 382 -10.63 2.52 17.88
CA ARG A 382 -9.71 1.38 17.91
C ARG A 382 -8.38 1.70 17.24
N ARG A 383 -8.43 2.34 16.06
CA ARG A 383 -7.23 2.70 15.28
C ARG A 383 -6.39 3.76 15.99
N GLU A 384 -6.99 4.84 16.49
CA GLU A 384 -6.25 5.93 17.15
C GLU A 384 -5.71 5.52 18.53
N SER A 385 -6.39 4.61 19.25
CA SER A 385 -5.94 4.12 20.57
C SER A 385 -5.01 2.91 20.51
N GLY A 386 -4.94 2.21 19.38
CA GLY A 386 -4.27 0.91 19.24
C GLY A 386 -4.95 -0.26 19.96
N LYS A 387 -6.13 -0.05 20.56
CA LYS A 387 -6.85 -1.06 21.36
C LYS A 387 -7.98 -1.71 20.57
N TYR A 388 -7.65 -2.73 19.77
CA TYR A 388 -8.59 -3.39 18.86
C TYR A 388 -9.66 -4.29 19.51
N ASN A 389 -9.65 -4.44 20.84
CA ASN A 389 -10.66 -5.18 21.60
C ASN A 389 -11.83 -4.30 22.09
N GLN A 390 -11.71 -2.96 22.07
CA GLN A 390 -12.75 -2.05 22.57
C GLN A 390 -13.94 -1.94 21.62
N PHE A 391 -15.17 -1.99 22.10
CA PHE A 391 -16.39 -1.83 21.26
C PHE A 391 -16.50 -2.88 20.13
N SER A 392 -16.20 -4.15 20.44
CA SER A 392 -16.23 -5.26 19.45
C SER A 392 -17.62 -5.55 18.92
N ASP A 393 -18.61 -5.27 19.74
CA ASP A 393 -20.04 -5.28 19.43
C ASP A 393 -20.45 -4.16 18.45
N LEU A 394 -19.73 -3.04 18.40
CA LEU A 394 -20.14 -1.88 17.61
C LEU A 394 -19.50 -1.79 16.23
N ILE A 395 -18.44 -2.56 15.93
CA ILE A 395 -17.73 -2.49 14.64
C ILE A 395 -18.48 -3.12 13.45
N GLY A 396 -19.64 -3.75 13.69
CA GLY A 396 -20.42 -4.39 12.64
C GLY A 396 -19.72 -5.60 12.04
N GLN A 397 -19.15 -6.46 12.89
CA GLN A 397 -18.51 -7.72 12.47
C GLN A 397 -19.57 -8.67 11.89
N GLY A 398 -19.34 -9.21 10.69
CA GLY A 398 -20.28 -10.13 10.04
C GLY A 398 -21.38 -9.43 9.23
N GLU A 399 -21.40 -8.10 9.25
CA GLU A 399 -22.55 -7.33 8.77
C GLU A 399 -22.42 -6.87 7.31
N VAL A 400 -21.26 -7.03 6.65
CA VAL A 400 -21.07 -6.54 5.29
C VAL A 400 -21.32 -7.65 4.27
N ARG A 401 -20.70 -8.82 4.45
CA ARG A 401 -20.76 -9.92 3.48
C ARG A 401 -22.17 -10.46 3.25
N LYS A 402 -23.05 -10.36 4.26
CA LYS A 402 -24.47 -10.75 4.16
C LYS A 402 -25.24 -10.00 3.06
N HIS A 403 -24.77 -8.80 2.69
CA HIS A 403 -25.35 -8.02 1.59
C HIS A 403 -24.94 -8.55 0.20
N PHE A 404 -23.91 -9.38 0.13
CA PHE A 404 -23.37 -9.91 -1.12
C PHE A 404 -23.35 -11.44 -1.09
N PRO A 405 -24.53 -12.10 -1.02
CA PRO A 405 -24.64 -13.55 -0.85
C PRO A 405 -24.17 -14.36 -2.06
N ASN A 406 -24.08 -13.72 -3.23
CA ASN A 406 -23.63 -14.35 -4.48
C ASN A 406 -22.10 -14.49 -4.58
N GLN A 407 -21.36 -14.19 -3.50
CA GLN A 407 -19.91 -14.32 -3.43
C GLN A 407 -19.52 -15.55 -2.61
N ASN A 408 -18.46 -16.25 -3.04
CA ASN A 408 -17.88 -17.35 -2.29
C ASN A 408 -16.83 -16.79 -1.31
N TRP A 409 -17.22 -16.69 -0.04
CA TRP A 409 -16.47 -16.01 1.02
C TRP A 409 -15.37 -16.84 1.68
#